data_AF-A0A1A6GW36-F1
#
_entry.id   AF-A0A1A6GW36-F1
#
_cell.length_a   1.000
_cell.length_b   1.000
_cell.length_c   1.000
_cell.angle_alpha   90.00
_cell.angle_beta   90.00
_cell.angle_gamma   90.00
#
_symmetry.space_group_name_H-M   'P 1'
#
loop_
_entity.id
_entity.type
_entity.pdbx_description
1 polymer ?
#
loop_
_entity_poly.entity_id
_entity_poly.type
_entity_poly.pdbx_seq_one_letter_code
_entity_poly.pdbx_strand_id
1 'polypeptide(L)'
;MMCSMYGICKVKNIDLKFKIIVTAYKDLPHAVQETFKRVLIREEEFDSIIVFYNSVFMQRLKTNILQYASTRPPTLSPIPHIPRSPYKLSSSPLRIPGGNIYISPLKSPYKISEGLPTPTKMTPRS
;
A
#
# COMPACT_ATOMS: atom_id res chain seq x y z
N MET A 1 -3.43 -6.59 11.36
CA MET A 1 -2.45 -6.86 10.29
C MET A 1 -1.26 -7.69 10.77
N MET A 2 -0.43 -7.18 11.70
CA MET A 2 0.77 -7.87 12.18
C MET A 2 0.51 -9.29 12.74
N CYS A 3 -0.57 -9.49 13.49
CA CYS A 3 -0.97 -10.82 13.99
C CYS A 3 -1.28 -11.83 12.89
N SER A 4 -1.92 -11.41 11.79
CA SER A 4 -2.20 -12.28 10.64
C SER A 4 -0.91 -12.69 9.94
N MET A 5 0.03 -11.76 9.73
CA MET A 5 1.35 -12.06 9.17
C MET A 5 2.08 -13.10 10.03
N TYR A 6 2.15 -12.86 11.34
CA TYR A 6 2.79 -13.78 12.28
C TYR A 6 2.10 -15.16 12.27
N GLY A 7 0.76 -15.20 12.36
CA GLY A 7 -0.01 -16.43 12.41
C GLY A 7 0.15 -17.30 11.17
N ILE A 8 0.10 -16.71 9.96
CA ILE A 8 0.29 -17.44 8.71
C ILE A 8 1.73 -17.93 8.56
N CYS A 9 2.74 -17.10 8.87
CA CYS A 9 4.14 -17.54 8.86
C CYS A 9 4.36 -18.70 9.84
N LYS A 10 3.73 -18.65 11.03
CA LYS A 10 3.86 -19.71 12.03
C LYS A 10 3.36 -21.06 11.53
N VAL A 11 2.19 -21.13 10.89
CA VAL A 11 1.65 -22.39 10.35
C VAL A 11 2.34 -22.86 9.06
N LYS A 12 3.06 -21.97 8.38
CA LYS A 12 3.92 -22.29 7.23
C LYS A 12 5.37 -22.62 7.62
N ASN A 13 5.68 -22.74 8.91
CA ASN A 13 7.03 -22.98 9.43
C ASN A 13 8.06 -21.93 8.96
N ILE A 14 7.65 -20.68 8.82
CA ILE A 14 8.53 -19.54 8.52
C ILE A 14 8.88 -18.84 9.83
N ASP A 15 10.19 -18.73 10.16
CA ASP A 15 10.65 -18.01 11.35
C ASP A 15 10.55 -16.49 11.14
N LEU A 16 9.36 -15.95 11.40
CA LEU A 16 9.09 -14.52 11.42
C LEU A 16 8.69 -14.09 12.83
N LYS A 17 9.62 -13.50 13.57
CA LYS A 17 9.40 -13.06 14.96
C LYS A 17 8.65 -11.73 15.01
N PHE A 18 7.80 -11.54 16.04
CA PHE A 18 7.14 -10.25 16.28
C PHE A 18 8.11 -9.08 16.34
N LYS A 19 9.31 -9.25 16.92
CA LYS A 19 10.36 -8.22 16.94
C LYS A 19 10.70 -7.70 15.53
N ILE A 20 10.78 -8.59 14.55
CA ILE A 20 11.08 -8.23 13.15
C ILE A 20 9.88 -7.48 12.54
N ILE A 21 8.67 -8.01 12.73
CA ILE A 21 7.44 -7.41 12.20
C ILE A 21 7.24 -5.99 12.76
N VAL A 22 7.33 -5.80 14.08
CA VAL A 22 7.14 -4.48 14.70
C VAL A 22 8.29 -3.53 14.38
N THR A 23 9.49 -4.05 14.06
CA THR A 23 10.61 -3.23 13.62
C THR A 23 10.31 -2.63 12.25
N ALA A 24 9.93 -3.46 11.28
CA ALA A 24 9.54 -3.00 9.95
C ALA A 24 8.27 -2.12 9.97
N TYR A 25 7.32 -2.42 10.87
CA TYR A 25 6.10 -1.62 11.00
C TYR A 25 6.40 -0.16 11.35
N LYS A 26 7.44 0.13 12.15
CA LYS A 26 7.82 1.50 12.52
C LYS A 26 8.24 2.37 11.34
N ASP A 27 8.67 1.77 10.23
CA ASP A 27 9.14 2.50 9.06
C ASP A 27 7.99 2.97 8.16
N LEU A 28 6.74 2.63 8.48
CA LEU A 28 5.57 3.13 7.76
C LEU A 28 5.29 4.60 8.15
N PRO A 29 4.92 5.49 7.20
CA PRO A 29 4.81 6.94 7.43
C PRO A 29 3.91 7.41 8.58
N HIS A 30 2.97 6.56 9.02
CA HIS A 30 1.99 6.89 10.07
C HIS A 30 2.03 5.87 11.22
N ALA A 31 3.08 5.06 11.32
CA ALA A 31 3.20 4.09 12.39
C ALA A 31 3.57 4.75 13.72
N VAL A 32 2.83 4.38 14.77
CA VAL A 32 3.08 4.80 16.14
C VAL A 32 3.41 3.55 16.97
N GLN A 33 4.38 3.68 17.88
CA GLN A 33 4.80 2.55 18.71
C GLN A 33 3.70 2.06 19.66
N GLU A 34 2.83 2.97 20.11
CA GLU A 34 1.67 2.64 20.95
C GLU A 34 0.80 1.57 20.30
N THR A 35 0.66 1.57 18.97
CA THR A 35 -0.12 0.59 18.20
C THR A 35 0.25 -0.87 18.45
N PHE A 36 1.49 -1.16 18.86
CA PHE A 36 1.92 -2.52 19.19
C PHE A 36 2.44 -2.68 20.63
N LYS A 37 2.62 -1.58 21.37
CA LYS A 37 3.00 -1.61 22.79
C LYS A 37 1.79 -1.57 23.74
N ARG A 38 0.67 -1.00 23.31
CA ARG A 38 -0.54 -0.81 24.11
C ARG A 38 -1.79 -1.19 23.29
N VAL A 39 -2.06 -2.48 23.25
CA VAL A 39 -3.16 -3.11 22.51
C VAL A 39 -4.21 -3.60 23.51
N LEU A 40 -5.48 -3.32 23.23
CA LEU A 40 -6.58 -3.74 24.08
C LEU A 40 -6.67 -5.27 24.18
N ILE A 41 -6.69 -5.80 25.40
CA ILE A 41 -6.84 -7.22 25.70
C ILE A 41 -8.29 -7.52 26.09
N ARG A 42 -8.79 -6.82 27.11
CA ARG A 42 -10.15 -6.98 27.64
C ARG A 42 -10.59 -5.71 28.35
N GLU A 43 -11.81 -5.24 28.07
CA GLU A 43 -12.41 -4.08 28.75
C GLU A 43 -11.50 -2.83 28.72
N GLU A 44 -10.76 -2.54 29.80
CA GLU A 44 -9.79 -1.44 29.88
C GLU A 44 -8.33 -1.90 30.10
N GLU A 45 -8.09 -3.21 29.99
CA GLU A 45 -6.76 -3.81 30.11
C GLU A 45 -6.01 -3.76 28.77
N PHE A 46 -4.82 -3.18 28.78
CA PHE A 46 -3.94 -3.07 27.62
C PHE A 46 -2.60 -3.73 27.89
N ASP A 47 -2.07 -4.42 26.87
CA ASP A 47 -0.75 -5.04 26.90
C ASP A 47 -0.13 -4.99 25.49
N SER A 48 1.06 -5.53 25.32
CA SER A 48 1.75 -5.69 24.05
C SER A 48 0.94 -6.50 23.04
N ILE A 49 1.24 -6.27 21.76
CA ILE A 49 0.65 -7.03 20.64
C ILE A 49 0.89 -8.55 20.75
N ILE A 50 1.94 -8.98 21.46
CA ILE A 50 2.26 -10.40 21.67
C ILE A 50 1.24 -11.02 22.62
N VAL A 51 0.90 -10.34 23.72
CA VAL A 51 -0.12 -10.81 24.66
C VAL A 51 -1.47 -10.85 23.94
N PHE A 52 -1.85 -9.77 23.24
CA PHE A 52 -3.06 -9.75 22.41
C PHE A 52 -3.13 -10.93 21.41
N TYR A 53 -2.02 -11.23 20.74
CA TYR A 53 -1.95 -12.36 19.81
C TYR A 53 -2.30 -13.68 20.50
N ASN A 54 -1.71 -13.96 21.65
CA ASN A 54 -1.87 -15.23 22.35
C ASN A 54 -3.24 -15.35 23.06
N SER A 55 -3.68 -14.29 23.75
CA SER A 55 -4.85 -14.32 24.62
C SER A 55 -6.17 -13.98 23.91
N VAL A 56 -6.13 -13.22 22.81
CA VAL A 56 -7.34 -12.77 22.10
C VAL A 56 -7.38 -13.31 20.68
N PHE A 57 -6.38 -12.94 19.86
CA PHE A 57 -6.40 -13.22 18.42
C PHE A 57 -6.41 -14.73 18.14
N MET A 58 -5.52 -15.49 18.79
CA MET A 58 -5.45 -16.94 18.60
C MET A 58 -6.63 -17.66 19.21
N GLN A 59 -7.19 -17.20 20.34
CA GLN A 59 -8.40 -17.79 20.90
C GLN A 59 -9.56 -17.72 19.91
N ARG A 60 -9.63 -16.65 19.11
CA ARG A 60 -10.71 -16.47 18.12
C ARG A 60 -10.44 -17.12 16.76
N LEU A 61 -9.20 -17.06 16.27
CA LEU A 61 -8.87 -17.37 14.87
C LEU A 61 -8.04 -18.64 14.66
N LYS A 62 -7.63 -19.36 15.72
CA LYS A 62 -6.78 -20.56 15.62
C LYS A 62 -7.30 -21.57 14.60
N THR A 63 -8.59 -21.89 14.63
CA THR A 63 -9.19 -22.87 13.72
C THR A 63 -9.11 -22.44 12.26
N ASN A 64 -9.39 -21.17 11.96
CA ASN A 64 -9.25 -20.60 10.62
C ASN A 64 -7.79 -20.60 10.15
N ILE A 65 -6.85 -20.20 11.01
CA ILE A 65 -5.42 -20.13 10.67
C ILE A 65 -4.85 -21.53 10.40
N LEU A 66 -5.24 -22.54 11.19
CA LEU A 66 -4.75 -23.92 10.99
C LEU A 66 -5.19 -24.53 9.65
N GLN A 67 -6.26 -24.06 9.03
CA GLN A 67 -6.67 -24.51 7.70
C GLN A 67 -5.59 -24.25 6.64
N TYR A 68 -4.74 -23.23 6.82
CA TYR A 68 -3.66 -22.92 5.88
C TYR A 68 -2.45 -23.87 5.99
N ALA A 69 -2.39 -24.75 7.00
CA ALA A 69 -1.44 -25.85 7.07
C ALA A 69 -1.93 -27.12 6.35
N SER A 70 -3.23 -27.21 6.04
CA SER A 70 -3.85 -28.35 5.37
C SER A 70 -3.35 -28.51 3.93
N THR A 71 -3.42 -29.75 3.41
CA THR A 71 -3.21 -30.06 1.98
C THR A 71 -4.30 -29.45 1.08
N ARG A 72 -5.44 -29.08 1.66
CA ARG A 72 -6.52 -28.36 0.99
C ARG A 72 -6.74 -27.02 1.70
N PRO A 73 -5.93 -25.98 1.38
CA PRO A 73 -6.10 -24.66 1.97
C PRO A 73 -7.41 -24.01 1.50
N PRO A 74 -7.96 -23.05 2.27
CA PRO A 74 -9.15 -22.31 1.87
C PRO A 74 -8.88 -21.46 0.61
N THR A 75 -9.96 -21.09 -0.07
CA THR A 75 -9.88 -20.19 -1.23
C THR A 75 -9.31 -18.83 -0.81
N LEU A 76 -8.44 -18.26 -1.65
CA LEU A 76 -7.85 -16.95 -1.37
C LEU A 76 -8.86 -15.84 -1.61
N SER A 77 -8.87 -14.83 -0.73
CA SER A 77 -9.67 -13.63 -0.92
C SER A 77 -9.16 -12.84 -2.13
N PRO A 78 -10.05 -12.21 -2.92
CA PRO A 78 -9.63 -11.37 -4.04
C PRO A 78 -8.81 -10.18 -3.53
N ILE A 79 -7.77 -9.81 -4.28
CA ILE A 79 -6.96 -8.63 -3.96
C ILE A 79 -7.82 -7.39 -4.20
N PRO A 80 -7.91 -6.46 -3.23
CA PRO A 80 -8.67 -5.22 -3.41
C PRO A 80 -8.20 -4.46 -4.66
N HIS A 81 -9.13 -4.17 -5.57
CA HIS A 81 -8.82 -3.38 -6.74
C HIS A 81 -8.73 -1.90 -6.34
N ILE A 82 -7.54 -1.32 -6.45
CA ILE A 82 -7.35 0.12 -6.27
C ILE A 82 -7.92 0.79 -7.53
N PRO A 83 -9.01 1.58 -7.43
CA PRO A 83 -9.52 2.32 -8.58
C PRO A 83 -8.39 3.20 -9.10
N ARG A 84 -8.07 3.08 -10.40
CA ARG A 84 -7.24 4.10 -11.03
C ARG A 84 -7.98 5.42 -10.86
N SER A 85 -7.28 6.44 -10.37
CA SER A 85 -7.82 7.79 -10.26
C SER A 85 -8.61 8.14 -11.53
N PRO A 86 -9.87 8.63 -11.42
CA PRO A 86 -10.61 9.10 -12.58
C PRO A 86 -9.90 10.28 -13.26
N TYR A 87 -9.03 10.98 -12.51
CA TYR A 87 -8.01 11.82 -13.08
C TYR A 87 -6.93 10.92 -13.68
N LYS A 88 -7.15 10.51 -14.94
CA LYS A 88 -6.02 10.20 -15.82
C LYS A 88 -5.04 11.35 -15.63
N LEU A 89 -3.81 11.05 -15.24
CA LEU A 89 -2.72 12.01 -15.32
C LEU A 89 -2.87 12.68 -16.68
N SER A 90 -3.22 13.98 -16.71
CA SER A 90 -3.47 14.68 -17.98
C SER A 90 -2.19 14.82 -18.81
N SER A 91 -1.12 14.12 -18.44
CA SER A 91 0.17 14.04 -19.07
C SER A 91 0.47 12.66 -19.66
N SER A 92 -0.42 11.66 -19.51
CA SER A 92 -0.20 10.32 -20.07
C SER A 92 -0.68 10.23 -21.52
N PRO A 93 0.18 9.83 -22.47
CA PRO A 93 -0.22 9.62 -23.86
C PRO A 93 -1.34 8.58 -23.98
N LEU A 94 -2.42 8.93 -24.66
CA LEU A 94 -3.54 8.03 -24.97
C LEU A 94 -3.33 7.45 -26.36
N ARG A 95 -3.26 6.12 -26.45
CA ARG A 95 -3.27 5.42 -27.74
C ARG A 95 -4.69 5.39 -28.29
N ILE A 96 -4.84 5.74 -29.57
CA ILE A 96 -6.13 5.66 -30.26
C ILE A 96 -6.42 4.18 -30.57
N PRO A 97 -7.62 3.65 -30.25
CA PRO A 97 -8.01 2.32 -30.66
C PRO A 97 -7.98 2.19 -32.20
N GLY A 98 -7.34 1.14 -32.72
CA GLY A 98 -7.26 0.89 -34.17
C GLY A 98 -5.98 1.40 -34.87
N GLY A 99 -4.99 1.91 -34.15
CA GLY A 99 -3.73 2.34 -34.75
C GLY A 99 -2.52 2.40 -33.80
N ASN A 100 -1.39 2.87 -34.33
CA ASN A 100 -0.14 3.11 -33.59
C ASN A 100 0.04 4.59 -33.20
N ILE A 101 -1.04 5.36 -33.22
CA ILE A 101 -1.03 6.80 -32.96
C ILE A 101 -1.26 7.04 -31.46
N TYR A 102 -0.41 7.87 -30.88
CA TYR A 102 -0.48 8.30 -29.49
C TYR A 102 -0.79 9.80 -29.44
N ILE A 103 -1.79 10.19 -28.64
CA ILE A 103 -2.14 11.59 -28.37
C ILE A 103 -1.69 11.91 -26.95
N SER A 104 -0.68 12.77 -26.83
CA SER A 104 -0.26 13.36 -25.55
C SER A 104 -0.84 14.75 -25.42
N PRO A 105 -1.38 15.13 -24.25
CA PRO A 105 -1.78 16.52 -24.02
C PRO A 105 -0.57 17.43 -24.13
N LEU A 106 -0.69 18.54 -24.87
CA LEU A 106 0.37 19.53 -25.00
C LEU A 106 0.74 20.02 -23.60
N LYS A 107 2.04 20.08 -23.27
CA LYS A 107 2.49 20.78 -22.07
C LYS A 107 1.94 22.20 -22.15
N SER A 108 1.09 22.59 -21.20
CA SER A 108 0.57 23.96 -21.13
C SER A 108 1.77 24.94 -21.14
N PRO A 109 1.84 25.90 -22.08
CA PRO A 109 2.91 26.89 -22.08
C PRO A 109 2.72 28.00 -21.04
N TYR A 110 1.71 27.92 -20.15
CA TYR A 110 1.51 28.92 -19.09
C TYR A 110 2.41 28.67 -17.87
N LYS A 111 3.69 28.97 -18.06
CA LYS A 111 4.56 29.54 -17.03
C LYS A 111 4.94 30.93 -17.51
N ILE A 112 4.02 31.89 -17.38
CA ILE A 112 4.39 33.31 -17.35
C ILE A 112 5.18 33.48 -16.05
N SER A 113 6.50 33.36 -16.16
CA SER A 113 7.43 33.93 -15.20
C SER A 113 7.38 35.44 -15.40
N GLU A 114 7.30 36.18 -14.29
CA GLU A 114 7.58 37.61 -14.26
C GLU A 114 8.89 37.92 -15.00
N GLY A 115 8.90 38.96 -15.83
CA GLY A 115 10.12 39.56 -16.38
C GLY A 115 10.18 39.68 -17.90
N LEU A 116 9.68 40.81 -18.41
CA LEU A 116 10.14 41.57 -19.59
C LEU A 116 10.09 40.92 -21.00
N PRO A 117 9.35 41.50 -21.97
CA PRO A 117 9.40 41.05 -23.36
C PRO A 117 10.59 41.70 -24.10
N THR A 118 11.55 40.90 -24.57
CA THR A 118 12.55 41.35 -25.55
C THR A 118 12.17 40.88 -26.95
N PRO A 119 12.03 41.79 -27.94
CA PRO A 119 11.69 41.43 -29.30
C PRO A 119 12.97 41.16 -30.10
N THR A 120 13.20 39.92 -30.56
CA THR A 120 14.24 39.58 -31.55
C THR A 120 14.06 38.10 -31.93
N LYS A 121 14.00 37.64 -33.18
CA LYS A 121 14.29 38.19 -34.50
C LYS A 121 13.32 37.55 -35.50
N MET A 122 12.81 38.34 -36.44
CA MET A 122 12.37 37.84 -37.74
C MET A 122 13.59 37.45 -38.57
N THR A 123 13.53 36.31 -39.28
CA THR A 123 14.08 36.18 -40.64
C THR A 123 13.46 34.98 -41.38
N PRO A 124 13.17 35.10 -42.69
CA PRO A 124 12.55 34.05 -43.50
C PRO A 124 13.57 33.28 -44.35
N ARG A 125 13.21 32.07 -44.80
CA ARG A 125 13.65 31.33 -46.02
C ARG A 125 13.21 29.86 -45.90
N SER A 126 12.69 29.17 -46.91
CA SER A 126 12.53 29.42 -48.36
C SER A 126 11.23 28.77 -48.84
#